data_AF-R5VJV4-F1
#
_entry.id   AF-R5VJV4-F1
#
_cell.length_a   1.000
_cell.length_b   1.000
_cell.length_c   1.000
_cell.angle_alpha   90.00
_cell.angle_beta   90.00
_cell.angle_gamma   90.00
#
_symmetry.space_group_name_H-M   'P 1'
#
loop_
_entity.id
_entity.type
_entity.pdbx_description
1 polymer ?
#
loop_
_entity_poly.entity_id
_entity_poly.type
_entity_poly.pdbx_seq_one_letter_code
_entity_poly.pdbx_strand_id
1 'polypeptide(L)'
;MEDTQVAFTTDMIIEEYPYFKVDDMKLALRNGMKGKYGEIYNRLDGSVIMGWLRQYNRERCARADILSYNDHKQLNEAESNGLYYEDYRRMLQEKAANGDQEAQKALNRSNDTLAFMKRKSLEKRRKMLEKYEQKEALRNKVQQEGT
;
A
#
# COMPACT_ATOMS: atom_id res chain seq x y z
N MET A 1 0.75 39.85 24.78
CA MET A 1 1.93 38.99 24.67
C MET A 1 3.13 39.90 24.69
N GLU A 2 4.09 39.65 25.57
CA GLU A 2 5.31 40.47 25.68
C GLU A 2 6.32 40.08 24.59
N ASP A 3 7.15 41.02 24.13
CA ASP A 3 8.13 40.80 23.05
C ASP A 3 9.04 39.59 23.32
N THR A 4 9.45 39.38 24.57
CA THR A 4 10.24 38.22 25.01
C THR A 4 9.51 36.90 24.78
N GLN A 5 8.20 36.86 25.05
CA GLN A 5 7.39 35.67 24.81
C GLN A 5 7.19 35.42 23.31
N VAL A 6 7.07 36.49 22.52
CA VAL A 6 6.97 36.39 21.05
C VAL A 6 8.25 35.78 20.48
N ALA A 7 9.42 36.27 20.90
CA ALA A 7 10.71 35.72 20.48
C ALA A 7 10.83 34.23 20.82
N PHE A 8 10.60 33.86 22.08
CA PHE A 8 10.69 32.47 22.52
C PHE A 8 9.69 31.55 21.79
N THR A 9 8.47 32.03 21.55
CA THR A 9 7.48 31.26 20.78
C THR A 9 7.91 31.10 19.33
N THR A 10 8.52 32.13 18.75
CA THR A 10 9.01 32.09 17.37
C THR A 10 10.13 31.06 17.23
N ASP A 11 11.07 31.02 18.18
CA ASP A 11 12.14 30.02 18.20
C ASP A 11 11.57 28.60 18.29
N MET A 12 10.61 28.36 19.20
CA MET A 12 9.93 27.07 19.30
C MET A 12 9.21 26.66 18.00
N ILE A 13 8.61 27.61 17.28
CA ILE A 13 7.95 27.33 16.00
C ILE A 13 8.97 26.91 14.95
N ILE A 14 10.12 27.59 14.88
CA ILE A 14 11.19 27.27 13.94
C ILE A 14 11.77 25.89 14.24
N GLU A 15 11.94 25.54 15.52
CA GLU A 15 12.43 24.23 15.97
C GLU A 15 11.46 23.08 15.63
N GLU A 16 10.17 23.23 15.96
CA GLU A 16 9.18 22.16 15.81
C GLU A 16 8.69 22.02 14.34
N TYR A 17 8.66 23.12 13.60
CA TYR A 17 8.11 23.18 12.24
C TYR A 17 9.07 23.82 11.21
N PRO A 18 10.30 23.31 11.05
CA PRO A 18 11.29 23.89 10.13
C PRO A 18 10.88 23.81 8.65
N TYR A 19 9.91 22.95 8.32
CA TYR A 19 9.38 22.76 6.97
C TYR A 19 8.19 23.65 6.63
N PHE A 20 7.69 24.43 7.59
CA PHE A 20 6.57 25.34 7.34
C PHE A 20 7.02 26.58 6.57
N LYS A 21 6.25 26.90 5.53
CA LYS A 21 6.41 28.13 4.78
C LYS A 21 5.62 29.26 5.43
N VAL A 22 5.92 30.50 5.05
CA VAL A 22 5.20 31.68 5.53
C VAL A 22 3.69 31.59 5.26
N ASP A 23 3.30 30.98 4.15
CA ASP A 23 1.88 30.79 3.81
C ASP A 23 1.17 29.82 4.76
N ASP A 24 1.89 28.80 5.25
CA ASP A 24 1.38 27.84 6.22
C ASP A 24 1.10 28.53 7.56
N MET A 25 2.03 29.37 8.01
CA MET A 25 1.86 30.22 9.20
C MET A 25 0.63 31.12 9.08
N LYS A 26 0.52 31.86 7.97
CA LYS A 26 -0.62 32.75 7.71
C LYS A 26 -1.94 31.99 7.74
N LEU A 27 -2.00 30.83 7.10
CA LEU A 27 -3.23 30.04 7.03
C LEU A 27 -3.61 29.45 8.38
N ALA A 28 -2.66 28.85 9.10
CA ALA A 28 -2.89 28.25 10.41
C ALA A 28 -3.39 29.28 11.43
N LEU A 29 -2.74 30.46 11.47
CA LEU A 29 -3.15 31.56 12.35
C LEU A 29 -4.54 32.09 11.97
N ARG A 30 -4.82 32.30 10.67
CA ARG A 30 -6.16 32.74 10.22
C ARG A 30 -7.25 31.74 10.55
N ASN A 31 -6.98 30.44 10.45
CA ASN A 31 -7.94 29.40 10.80
C ASN A 31 -8.16 29.34 12.32
N GLY A 32 -7.11 29.48 13.11
CA GLY A 32 -7.18 29.57 14.57
C GLY A 32 -8.02 30.77 15.02
N MET A 33 -7.77 31.96 14.46
CA MET A 33 -8.55 33.17 14.74
C MET A 33 -10.02 33.06 14.36
N LYS A 34 -10.36 32.22 13.37
CA LYS A 34 -11.75 31.90 13.00
C LYS A 34 -12.42 30.88 13.93
N GLY A 35 -11.72 30.39 14.95
CA GLY A 35 -12.22 29.39 15.88
C GLY A 35 -12.18 27.95 15.35
N LYS A 36 -11.55 27.69 14.19
CA LYS A 36 -11.51 26.34 13.59
C LYS A 36 -10.83 25.31 14.49
N TYR A 37 -9.89 25.76 15.32
CA TYR A 37 -9.07 24.91 16.18
C TYR A 37 -9.43 25.03 17.67
N GLY A 38 -10.62 25.55 17.98
CA GLY A 38 -11.14 25.71 19.34
C GLY A 38 -11.44 27.16 19.72
N GLU A 39 -12.05 27.35 20.89
CA GLU A 39 -12.41 28.66 21.42
C GLU A 39 -11.19 29.37 22.03
N ILE A 40 -11.03 30.64 21.68
CA ILE A 40 -10.02 31.53 22.26
C ILE A 40 -10.68 32.23 23.44
N TYR A 41 -10.58 31.67 24.64
CA TYR A 41 -11.13 32.29 25.87
C TYR A 41 -10.32 33.53 26.28
N ASN A 42 -10.34 34.56 25.42
CA ASN A 42 -9.62 35.82 25.58
C ASN A 42 -8.11 35.69 25.85
N ARG A 43 -7.51 34.57 25.42
CA ARG A 43 -6.11 34.21 25.65
C ARG A 43 -5.42 33.92 24.32
N LEU A 44 -4.47 34.76 23.94
CA LEU A 44 -3.57 34.54 22.81
C LEU A 44 -2.13 34.51 23.32
N ASP A 45 -1.62 33.32 23.55
CA ASP A 45 -0.24 33.06 23.96
C ASP A 45 0.40 31.95 23.13
N GLY A 46 1.69 31.69 23.35
CA GLY A 46 2.45 30.71 22.57
C GLY A 46 1.85 29.30 22.61
N SER A 47 1.25 28.90 23.74
CA SER A 47 0.61 27.59 23.88
C SER A 47 -0.59 27.43 22.94
N VAL A 48 -1.44 28.47 22.84
CA VAL A 48 -2.58 28.50 21.93
C VAL A 48 -2.11 28.45 20.47
N ILE A 49 -1.11 29.25 20.11
CA ILE A 49 -0.55 29.29 18.75
C ILE A 49 0.04 27.91 18.38
N MET A 50 0.85 27.31 19.24
CA MET A 50 1.42 25.99 19.02
C MET A 50 0.35 24.91 18.90
N GLY A 51 -0.76 25.02 19.63
CA GLY A 51 -1.92 24.16 19.48
C GLY A 51 -2.55 24.24 18.08
N TRP A 52 -2.74 25.46 17.56
CA TRP A 52 -3.26 25.66 16.21
C TRP A 52 -2.33 25.13 15.13
N LEU A 53 -1.02 25.38 15.27
CA LEU A 53 -0.02 24.86 14.33
C LEU A 53 -0.01 23.33 14.30
N ARG A 54 -0.12 22.68 15.46
CA ARG A 54 -0.24 21.22 15.56
C ARG A 54 -1.47 20.68 14.86
N GLN A 55 -2.62 21.33 15.06
CA GLN A 55 -3.86 20.92 14.41
C GLN A 55 -3.83 21.14 12.90
N TYR A 56 -3.31 22.29 12.45
CA TYR A 56 -3.07 22.57 11.05
C TYR A 56 -2.12 21.54 10.41
N ASN A 57 -1.03 21.17 11.09
CA ASN A 57 -0.10 20.17 10.59
C ASN A 57 -0.78 18.81 10.38
N ARG A 58 -1.61 18.39 11.33
CA ARG A 58 -2.39 17.15 11.23
C ARG A 58 -3.31 17.16 10.02
N GLU A 59 -4.01 18.27 9.78
CA GLU A 59 -4.88 18.42 8.61
C GLU A 59 -4.09 18.37 7.30
N ARG A 60 -2.91 19.01 7.27
CA ARG A 60 -2.02 19.02 6.12
C ARG A 60 -1.52 17.61 5.79
N CYS A 61 -1.03 16.87 6.77
CA CYS A 61 -0.55 15.49 6.57
C CYS A 61 -1.68 14.59 6.09
N ALA A 62 -2.87 14.68 6.71
CA ALA A 62 -4.03 13.89 6.27
C ALA A 62 -4.42 14.18 4.81
N ARG A 63 -4.33 15.45 4.36
CA ARG A 63 -4.55 15.79 2.95
C ARG A 63 -3.47 15.22 2.04
N ALA A 64 -2.21 15.28 2.44
CA ALA A 64 -1.12 14.69 1.66
C ALA A 64 -1.28 13.17 1.53
N ASP A 65 -1.69 12.48 2.59
CA ASP A 65 -1.96 11.04 2.58
C ASP A 65 -3.11 10.69 1.62
N ILE A 66 -4.20 11.45 1.66
CA ILE A 66 -5.34 11.27 0.75
C ILE A 66 -4.93 11.49 -0.71
N LEU A 67 -4.16 12.54 -0.99
CA LEU A 67 -3.69 12.83 -2.35
C LEU A 67 -2.77 11.71 -2.84
N SER A 68 -1.79 11.30 -2.04
CA SER A 68 -0.88 10.20 -2.36
C SER A 68 -1.63 8.89 -2.63
N TYR A 69 -2.60 8.55 -1.77
CA TYR A 69 -3.45 7.37 -1.96
C TYR A 69 -4.27 7.46 -3.26
N ASN A 70 -4.87 8.60 -3.53
CA ASN A 70 -5.69 8.81 -4.73
C ASN A 70 -4.85 8.79 -6.01
N ASP A 71 -3.65 9.36 -5.99
CA ASP A 71 -2.72 9.33 -7.12
C ASP A 71 -2.26 7.90 -7.39
N HIS A 72 -1.89 7.16 -6.34
CA HIS A 72 -1.54 5.75 -6.46
C HIS A 72 -2.71 4.92 -6.98
N LYS A 73 -3.93 5.17 -6.50
CA LYS A 73 -5.13 4.49 -6.98
C LYS A 73 -5.38 4.79 -8.47
N GLN A 74 -5.31 6.06 -8.88
CA GLN A 74 -5.47 6.46 -10.28
C GLN A 74 -4.42 5.84 -11.19
N LEU A 75 -3.16 5.77 -10.76
CA LEU A 75 -2.10 5.09 -11.51
C LEU A 75 -2.42 3.60 -11.68
N ASN A 76 -2.87 2.90 -10.63
CA ASN A 76 -3.27 1.51 -10.74
C ASN A 76 -4.50 1.33 -11.65
N GLU A 77 -5.49 2.24 -11.60
CA GLU A 77 -6.65 2.19 -12.48
C GLU A 77 -6.28 2.47 -13.94
N ALA A 78 -5.33 3.38 -14.19
CA ALA A 78 -4.80 3.66 -15.53
C ALA A 78 -3.90 2.53 -16.06
N GLU A 79 -3.06 1.93 -15.20
CA GLU A 79 -2.24 0.75 -15.51
C GLU A 79 -3.05 -0.55 -15.55
N SER A 80 -4.29 -0.56 -15.01
CA SER A 80 -5.24 -1.67 -15.14
C SER A 80 -5.68 -1.92 -16.59
N ASN A 81 -5.15 -1.18 -17.57
CA ASN A 81 -5.11 -1.55 -18.98
C ASN A 81 -4.15 -2.71 -19.30
N GLY A 82 -3.59 -3.37 -18.29
CA GLY A 82 -2.90 -4.65 -18.46
C GLY A 82 -3.87 -5.75 -18.91
N LEU A 83 -3.50 -6.49 -19.96
CA LEU A 83 -4.27 -7.65 -20.41
C LEU A 83 -4.03 -8.81 -19.44
N TYR A 84 -5.09 -9.35 -18.84
CA TYR A 84 -4.96 -10.52 -17.98
C TYR A 84 -4.46 -11.72 -18.79
N TYR A 85 -3.72 -12.64 -18.16
CA TYR A 85 -3.09 -13.76 -18.87
C TYR A 85 -4.10 -14.63 -19.63
N GLU A 86 -5.30 -14.81 -19.08
CA GLU A 86 -6.38 -15.56 -19.76
C GLU A 86 -6.90 -14.82 -21.00
N ASP A 87 -7.04 -13.50 -20.93
CA ASP A 87 -7.45 -12.69 -22.07
C ASP A 87 -6.37 -12.69 -23.16
N TYR A 88 -5.09 -12.59 -22.77
CA TYR A 88 -3.94 -12.74 -23.68
C TYR A 88 -3.96 -14.09 -24.40
N ARG A 89 -4.21 -15.17 -23.67
CA ARG A 89 -4.28 -16.52 -24.22
C ARG A 89 -5.47 -16.69 -25.17
N ARG A 90 -6.63 -16.11 -24.86
CA ARG A 90 -7.80 -16.09 -25.75
C ARG A 90 -7.50 -15.37 -27.06
N MET A 91 -6.85 -14.20 -27.00
CA MET A 91 -6.42 -13.47 -28.20
C MET A 91 -5.42 -14.28 -29.04
N LEU A 92 -4.47 -14.97 -28.41
CA LEU A 92 -3.54 -15.84 -29.13
C LEU A 92 -4.27 -17.01 -29.81
N GLN A 93 -5.29 -17.59 -29.18
CA GLN A 93 -6.10 -18.65 -29.78
C GLN A 93 -6.87 -18.15 -31.02
N GLU A 94 -7.49 -16.97 -30.93
CA GLU A 94 -8.20 -16.36 -32.07
C GLU A 94 -7.25 -16.05 -33.23
N LYS A 95 -6.10 -15.42 -32.96
CA LYS A 95 -5.08 -15.13 -33.99
C LYS A 95 -4.52 -16.42 -34.61
N ALA A 96 -4.24 -17.42 -33.78
CA ALA A 96 -3.76 -18.72 -34.24
C ALA A 96 -4.79 -19.44 -35.13
N ALA A 97 -6.09 -19.34 -34.81
CA ALA A 97 -7.19 -19.87 -35.61
C ALA A 97 -7.31 -19.15 -36.96
N ASN A 98 -6.99 -17.85 -37.00
CA ASN A 98 -6.91 -17.05 -38.22
C ASN A 98 -5.61 -17.28 -39.03
N GLY A 99 -4.76 -18.24 -38.63
CA GLY A 99 -3.56 -18.64 -39.37
C GLY A 99 -2.29 -17.87 -39.03
N ASP A 100 -2.29 -17.03 -37.98
CA ASP A 100 -1.10 -16.32 -37.52
C ASP A 100 -0.09 -17.31 -36.91
N GLN A 101 1.03 -17.50 -37.61
CA GLN A 101 2.11 -18.41 -37.20
C GLN A 101 2.84 -17.95 -35.93
N GLU A 102 2.90 -16.65 -35.70
CA GLU A 102 3.55 -16.09 -34.50
C GLU A 102 2.67 -16.35 -33.27
N ALA A 103 1.36 -16.15 -33.41
CA ALA A 103 0.40 -16.49 -32.37
C ALA A 103 0.39 -17.99 -32.05
N GLN A 104 0.49 -18.87 -33.07
CA GLN A 104 0.60 -20.32 -32.87
C GLN A 104 1.87 -20.70 -32.08
N LYS A 105 3.04 -20.15 -32.43
CA LYS A 105 4.29 -20.39 -31.70
C LYS A 105 4.19 -19.91 -30.25
N ALA A 106 3.62 -18.73 -30.02
CA ALA A 106 3.42 -18.18 -28.68
C ALA A 106 2.46 -19.04 -27.84
N LEU A 107 1.36 -19.52 -28.44
CA LEU A 107 0.40 -20.40 -27.77
C LEU A 107 1.02 -21.75 -27.38
N ASN A 108 1.82 -22.34 -28.28
CA ASN A 108 2.52 -23.60 -28.00
C ASN A 108 3.50 -23.45 -26.84
N ARG A 109 4.31 -22.39 -26.84
CA ARG A 109 5.24 -22.10 -25.73
C ARG A 109 4.50 -21.91 -24.39
N SER A 110 3.35 -21.24 -24.42
CA SER A 110 2.47 -21.10 -23.26
C SER A 110 1.97 -22.47 -22.76
N ASN A 111 1.50 -23.33 -23.67
CA ASN A 111 1.05 -24.69 -23.35
C ASN A 111 2.15 -25.54 -22.72
N ASP A 112 3.35 -25.52 -23.27
CA ASP A 112 4.49 -26.29 -22.77
C ASP A 112 4.86 -25.86 -21.35
N THR A 113 4.86 -24.55 -21.10
CA THR A 113 5.15 -23.98 -19.78
C THR A 113 4.11 -24.41 -18.75
N LEU A 114 2.82 -24.33 -19.10
CA LEU A 114 1.71 -24.78 -18.24
C LEU A 114 1.79 -26.29 -17.95
N ALA A 115 2.09 -27.10 -18.96
CA ALA A 115 2.25 -28.54 -18.81
C ALA A 115 3.44 -28.88 -17.90
N PHE A 116 4.57 -28.18 -18.03
CA PHE A 116 5.70 -28.32 -17.14
C PHE A 116 5.35 -27.97 -15.69
N MET A 117 4.72 -26.80 -15.47
CA MET A 117 4.32 -26.37 -14.12
C MET A 117 3.34 -27.34 -13.47
N LYS A 118 2.35 -27.83 -14.22
CA LYS A 118 1.39 -28.84 -13.74
C LYS A 118 2.08 -30.16 -13.39
N ARG A 119 3.03 -30.64 -14.19
CA ARG A 119 3.81 -31.84 -13.86
C ARG A 119 4.60 -31.66 -12.56
N LYS A 120 5.30 -30.53 -12.41
CA LYS A 120 6.11 -30.24 -11.22
C LYS A 120 5.26 -30.12 -9.95
N SER A 121 4.08 -29.50 -10.04
CA SER A 121 3.17 -29.37 -8.89
C SER A 121 2.58 -30.73 -8.47
N LEU A 122 2.22 -31.58 -9.44
CA LEU A 122 1.77 -32.94 -9.19
C LEU A 122 2.86 -33.82 -8.57
N GLU A 123 4.10 -33.72 -9.05
CA GLU A 123 5.24 -34.46 -8.48
C GLU A 123 5.48 -34.06 -7.02
N LYS A 124 5.44 -32.76 -6.72
CA LYS A 124 5.56 -32.26 -5.34
C LYS A 124 4.43 -32.80 -4.46
N ARG A 125 3.18 -32.79 -4.96
CA ARG A 125 2.02 -33.31 -4.23
C ARG A 125 2.12 -34.82 -4.00
N ARG A 126 2.63 -35.57 -4.98
CA ARG A 126 2.88 -37.01 -4.87
C ARG A 126 3.89 -37.33 -3.77
N LYS A 127 5.05 -36.65 -3.76
CA LYS A 127 6.07 -36.82 -2.70
C LYS A 127 5.54 -36.48 -1.30
N MET A 128 4.66 -35.49 -1.19
CA MET A 128 4.01 -35.16 0.08
C MET A 128 3.07 -36.28 0.56
N LEU A 129 2.29 -36.87 -0.34
CA LEU A 129 1.42 -38.01 -0.04
C LEU A 129 2.24 -39.24 0.38
N GLU A 130 3.28 -39.58 -0.37
CA GLU A 130 4.19 -40.70 -0.04
C GLU A 130 4.79 -40.54 1.36
N LYS A 131 5.22 -39.32 1.73
CA LYS A 131 5.72 -39.04 3.08
C LYS A 131 4.65 -39.17 4.16
N TYR A 132 3.42 -38.76 3.87
CA TYR A 132 2.30 -38.88 4.79
C TYR A 132 1.96 -40.36 5.05
N GLU A 133 1.85 -41.15 3.99
CA GLU A 133 1.59 -42.61 4.06
C GLU A 133 2.69 -43.34 4.85
N GLN A 134 3.97 -43.01 4.61
CA GLN A 134 5.09 -43.58 5.37
C GLN A 134 5.00 -43.24 6.86
N LYS A 135 4.62 -42.00 7.20
CA LYS A 135 4.46 -41.56 8.58
C LYS A 135 3.28 -42.27 9.27
N GLU A 136 2.17 -42.45 8.57
CA GLU A 136 1.03 -43.21 9.09
C GLU A 136 1.37 -44.70 9.29
N ALA A 137 2.06 -45.32 8.33
CA ALA A 137 2.51 -46.70 8.47
C ALA A 137 3.45 -46.89 9.67
N LEU A 138 4.37 -45.94 9.90
CA LEU A 138 5.25 -45.95 11.07
C LEU A 138 4.45 -45.80 12.37
N ARG A 139 3.50 -44.87 12.42
CA ARG A 139 2.63 -44.66 13.58
C ARG A 139 1.82 -45.92 13.92
N ASN A 140 1.27 -46.58 12.91
CA ASN A 140 0.51 -47.81 13.09
C ASN A 140 1.39 -48.98 13.58
N LYS A 141 2.64 -49.08 13.11
CA LYS A 141 3.60 -50.09 13.62
C LYS A 141 3.98 -49.86 15.08
N VAL A 142 4.27 -48.62 15.46
CA VAL A 142 4.60 -48.27 16.87
C VAL A 142 3.42 -48.58 17.81
N GLN A 143 2.18 -48.42 17.34
CA GLN A 143 0.99 -48.80 18.10
C GLN A 143 0.77 -50.32 18.21
N GLN A 144 1.33 -51.13 17.29
CA GLN A 144 1.24 -52.59 17.32
C GLN A 144 2.36 -53.25 18.15
N GLU A 145 3.56 -52.67 18.17
CA GLU A 145 4.73 -53.18 18.92
C GLU A 145 4.76 -52.72 20.40
N GLY A 146 3.91 -51.76 20.79
CA GLY A 146 3.78 -51.25 22.15
C GLY A 146 2.75 -51.97 23.03
N THR A 147 2.29 -53.16 22.64
CA THR A 147 1.35 -54.02 23.39
C THR A 147 2.00 -55.36 23.64
#